data_AF-A0A6M3LL45-F1
#
_entry.id   AF-A0A6M3LL45-F1
#
_cell.length_a   1.000
_cell.length_b   1.000
_cell.length_c   1.000
_cell.angle_alpha   90.00
_cell.angle_beta   90.00
_cell.angle_gamma   90.00
#
_symmetry.space_group_name_H-M   'P 1'
#
loop_
_entity.id
_entity.type
_entity.pdbx_description
1 polymer ?
#
loop_
_entity_poly.entity_id
_entity_poly.type
_entity_poly.pdbx_seq_one_letter_code
_entity_poly.pdbx_strand_id
1 'polypeptide(L)' 'MELNIKKIDSELKRMGKSWYWLSKQLGTSWQLVRYWKITKSLRGAEPIARFFNIEPKDLIL' A
#
# COMPACT_ATOMS: atom_id res chain seq x y z
N MET A 1 -14.85 3.52 -5.27
CA MET A 1 -13.76 2.56 -5.04
C MET A 1 -12.50 3.31 -4.70
N GLU A 2 -11.96 3.10 -3.51
CA GLU A 2 -10.72 3.73 -3.04
C GLU A 2 -9.82 2.72 -2.30
N LEU A 3 -8.54 3.03 -2.17
CA LEU A 3 -7.60 2.18 -1.44
C LEU A 3 -7.88 2.23 0.08
N ASN A 4 -7.94 1.06 0.73
CA ASN A 4 -8.11 0.92 2.17
C ASN A 4 -6.79 1.20 2.91
N ILE A 5 -6.47 2.48 3.06
CA ILE A 5 -5.25 2.94 3.73
C ILE A 5 -5.17 2.46 5.18
N LYS A 6 -6.30 2.39 5.90
CA LYS A 6 -6.34 1.92 7.29
C LYS A 6 -5.86 0.48 7.42
N LYS A 7 -6.30 -0.41 6.52
CA LYS A 7 -5.85 -1.81 6.50
C LYS A 7 -4.35 -1.90 6.23
N ILE A 8 -3.85 -1.15 5.24
CA ILE A 8 -2.42 -1.13 4.90
C ILE A 8 -1.56 -0.56 6.06
N ASP A 9 -1.99 0.54 6.68
CA ASP A 9 -1.35 1.13 7.85
C ASP A 9 -1.28 0.12 9.02
N SER A 10 -2.35 -0.66 9.24
CA SER A 10 -2.38 -1.68 10.29
C SER A 10 -1.38 -2.81 10.02
N GLU A 11 -1.28 -3.31 8.79
CA GLU A 11 -0.30 -4.34 8.43
C GLU A 11 1.14 -3.83 8.56
N LEU A 12 1.42 -2.62 8.07
CA LEU A 12 2.72 -2.00 8.21
C LEU A 12 3.09 -1.79 9.69
N LYS A 13 2.14 -1.34 10.51
CA LYS A 13 2.34 -1.19 11.96
C LYS A 13 2.62 -2.53 12.64
N ARG A 14 1.89 -3.60 12.28
CA ARG A 14 2.10 -4.96 12.79
C ARG A 14 3.51 -5.48 12.47
N MET A 15 4.07 -5.10 11.31
CA MET A 15 5.43 -5.46 10.92
C MET A 15 6.50 -4.50 11.48
N GLY A 16 6.12 -3.41 12.16
CA GLY A 16 7.04 -2.35 12.56
C GLY A 16 7.70 -1.64 11.37
N LYS A 17 7.00 -1.55 10.23
CA LYS A 17 7.51 -0.96 8.98
C LYS A 17 6.76 0.31 8.63
N SER A 18 7.41 1.16 7.82
CA SER A 18 6.84 2.40 7.32
C SER A 18 6.45 2.28 5.85
N TRP A 19 5.67 3.24 5.36
CA TRP A 19 5.37 3.35 3.93
C TRP A 19 6.63 3.62 3.08
N TYR A 20 7.63 4.31 3.64
CA TYR A 20 8.91 4.50 2.98
C TYR A 20 9.65 3.17 2.82
N TRP A 21 9.61 2.31 3.85
CA TRP A 21 10.14 0.95 3.74
C TRP A 21 9.39 0.16 2.67
N LEU A 22 8.05 0.25 2.61
CA LEU A 22 7.24 -0.39 1.58
C LEU A 22 7.64 0.06 0.17
N SER A 23 7.89 1.36 -0.05
CA SER A 23 8.31 1.83 -1.38
C SER A 23 9.64 1.20 -1.83
N LYS A 24 10.57 0.96 -0.89
CA LYS A 24 11.81 0.25 -1.18
C LYS A 24 11.57 -1.23 -1.54
N GLN A 25 10.66 -1.90 -0.84
CA GLN A 25 10.30 -3.30 -1.16
C GLN A 25 9.60 -3.42 -2.52
N LEU A 26 8.78 -2.45 -2.88
CA LEU A 26 8.10 -2.40 -4.18
C LEU A 26 9.03 -1.95 -5.33
N GLY A 27 10.30 -1.62 -5.06
CA GLY A 27 11.21 -1.08 -6.07
C GLY A 27 10.73 0.23 -6.71
N THR A 28 9.90 1.01 -6.00
CA THR A 28 9.20 2.18 -6.52
C THR A 28 9.57 3.45 -5.75
N SER A 29 9.43 4.62 -6.39
CA SER A 29 9.72 5.90 -5.74
C SER A 29 8.82 6.14 -4.52
N TRP A 30 9.41 6.76 -3.49
CA TRP A 30 8.66 7.18 -2.31
C TRP A 30 7.52 8.14 -2.67
N GLN A 31 7.74 9.03 -3.65
CA GLN A 31 6.71 9.99 -4.08
C GLN A 31 5.48 9.28 -4.66
N LEU A 32 5.65 8.20 -5.42
CA LEU A 32 4.54 7.45 -6.01
C LEU A 32 3.74 6.70 -4.93
N VAL A 33 4.41 6.03 -4.00
CA VAL A 33 3.74 5.34 -2.88
C VAL A 33 3.04 6.35 -1.96
N ARG A 34 3.68 7.48 -1.69
CA ARG A 34 3.06 8.59 -0.93
C ARG A 34 1.85 9.15 -1.67
N TYR A 35 1.91 9.28 -3.00
CA TYR A 35 0.78 9.70 -3.82
C TYR A 35 -0.38 8.71 -3.70
N TRP A 36 -0.14 7.40 -3.84
CA TRP A 36 -1.18 6.39 -3.63
C TRP A 36 -1.81 6.47 -2.24
N LYS A 37 -0.98 6.66 -1.20
CA LYS A 37 -1.45 6.81 0.18
C LYS A 37 -2.36 8.03 0.35
N ILE A 38 -1.92 9.21 -0.11
CA ILE A 38 -2.64 10.47 0.10
C ILE A 38 -3.93 10.52 -0.72
N THR A 39 -3.87 10.08 -1.99
CA THR A 39 -5.01 10.14 -2.91
C THR A 39 -5.90 8.90 -2.85
N LYS A 40 -5.53 7.89 -2.04
CA LYS A 40 -6.17 6.57 -1.99
C LYS A 40 -6.33 5.92 -3.37
N SER A 41 -5.32 6.11 -4.23
CA SER A 41 -5.36 5.68 -5.63
C SER A 41 -5.38 4.15 -5.77
N LEU A 42 -6.36 3.63 -6.52
CA LEU A 42 -6.46 2.21 -6.84
C LEU A 42 -5.26 1.66 -7.60
N ARG A 43 -4.45 2.52 -8.26
CA ARG A 43 -3.20 2.11 -8.91
C ARG A 43 -2.20 1.48 -7.95
N GLY A 44 -2.31 1.76 -6.65
CA GLY A 44 -1.50 1.13 -5.62
C GLY A 44 -2.00 -0.24 -5.16
N ALA A 45 -3.23 -0.64 -5.49
CA ALA A 45 -3.85 -1.86 -4.96
C ALA A 45 -3.08 -3.11 -5.38
N GLU A 46 -2.81 -3.26 -6.67
CA GLU A 46 -2.14 -4.45 -7.20
C GLU A 46 -0.70 -4.63 -6.67
N PRO A 47 0.20 -3.65 -6.73
CA PRO A 47 1.57 -3.83 -6.24
C PRO A 47 1.61 -4.08 -4.72
N ILE A 48 0.76 -3.39 -3.95
CA ILE A 48 0.72 -3.54 -2.49
C ILE A 48 0.12 -4.90 -2.11
N ALA A 49 -0.96 -5.33 -2.77
CA ALA A 49 -1.58 -6.63 -2.53
C ALA A 49 -0.64 -7.79 -2.88
N ARG A 50 0.08 -7.69 -4.01
CA ARG A 50 1.11 -8.65 -4.39
C ARG A 50 2.21 -8.75 -3.34
N PHE A 51 2.65 -7.62 -2.79
CA PHE A 51 3.65 -7.61 -1.71
C PHE A 51 3.17 -8.32 -0.44
N PHE A 52 1.92 -8.09 -0.04
CA PHE A 52 1.32 -8.75 1.13
C PHE A 52 0.79 -10.16 0.84
N ASN A 53 0.93 -10.66 -0.39
CA ASN A 53 0.37 -11.94 -0.84
C ASN A 53 -1.14 -12.07 -0.57
N ILE A 54 -1.90 -11.04 -0.94
CA ILE A 54 -3.37 -10.98 -0.85
C ILE A 54 -3.98 -10.52 -2.17
N GLU A 55 -5.31 -10.59 -2.29
CA GLU A 55 -6.01 -10.12 -3.49
C GLU A 55 -6.14 -8.59 -3.49
N PRO A 56 -6.00 -7.89 -4.64
CA PRO A 56 -6.16 -6.44 -4.72
C PRO A 56 -7.53 -5.95 -4.22
N LYS A 57 -8.60 -6.72 -4.45
CA LYS A 57 -9.96 -6.42 -3.98
C LYS A 57 -10.04 -6.32 -2.45
N ASP A 58 -9.17 -7.02 -1.72
CA ASP A 58 -9.14 -7.00 -0.26
C ASP A 58 -8.56 -5.68 0.29
N LEU A 59 -7.95 -4.87 -0.58
CA LEU A 59 -7.44 -3.52 -0.28
C LEU A 59 -8.34 -2.41 -0.82
N ILE A 60 -9.52 -2.72 -1.36
CA ILE A 60 -10.42 -1.72 -1.96
C ILE A 60 -11.70 -1.60 -1.11
N LEU A 61 -12.15 -0.37 -0.90
CA LEU A 61 -13.45 0.00 -0.32
C LEU A 61 -14.39 0.55 -1.40
#